data_AF-A0A8H9XRE5-F1
#
_entry.id   AF-A0A8H9XRE5-F1
#
_cell.length_a   1.000
_cell.length_b   1.000
_cell.length_c   1.000
_cell.angle_alpha   90.00
_cell.angle_beta   90.00
_cell.angle_gamma   90.00
#
_symmetry.space_group_name_H-M   'P 1'
#
loop_
_entity.id
_entity.type
_entity.pdbx_description
1 polymer ?
#
loop_
_entity_poly.entity_id
_entity_poly.type
_entity_poly.pdbx_seq_one_letter_code
_entity_poly.pdbx_strand_id
1 'polypeptide(L)'
;MKKILFIESHNGKISGAQKVTLNVAKLLSERGDDLTVMYPGSYLDELALKYKSYAKAIKCYKMPSSLGSGGFDGLNVLQKIQVIIVSFLKMIFFYFSVSWYSRKNKFDYIYAYDPRGLFLALPVAVLSKKKIIWHLHGKFLYGDFFFKIINFFCYRVLVPSHAIKEALPNSKKINVLYNGFEFREMGNVPYKNSNVLKILFVGVFTPQKGVHLLLEALSLYKNKNKKIELTLVGDILDDDWKWYADLLNEKIKLLPENISICTPGWVKDVSLYLKLGDYLIFPSQHSCELLINNVSRKFYGSEALPTVLIEAQAMNLPVIANDVPGVREIVQVNGGFVGNMNSVDDILFIIERIAKEPRNMFTVKSEETRRKFSLDAMRKQLYCLIP
;
A
#
# COMPACT_ATOMS: atom_id res chain seq x y z
N MET A 1 15.61 10.60 23.56
CA MET A 1 16.49 10.23 22.43
C MET A 1 16.87 8.77 22.58
N LYS A 2 16.58 7.97 21.55
CA LYS A 2 16.84 6.53 21.48
C LYS A 2 17.79 6.21 20.33
N LYS A 3 18.51 5.10 20.44
CA LYS A 3 19.27 4.50 19.34
C LYS A 3 18.42 3.41 18.70
N ILE A 4 18.06 3.58 17.43
CA ILE A 4 17.16 2.65 16.72
C ILE A 4 17.87 2.05 15.50
N LEU A 5 17.92 0.72 15.47
CA LEU A 5 18.48 -0.04 14.35
C LEU A 5 17.37 -0.44 13.39
N PHE A 6 17.29 0.20 12.23
CA PHE A 6 16.40 -0.19 11.15
C PHE A 6 16.98 -1.38 10.39
N ILE A 7 16.17 -2.40 10.14
CA ILE A 7 16.53 -3.50 9.25
C ILE A 7 15.60 -3.43 8.04
N GLU A 8 16.14 -2.95 6.93
CA GLU A 8 15.45 -2.88 5.65
C GLU A 8 15.60 -4.23 4.93
N SER A 9 14.53 -4.68 4.29
CA SER A 9 14.52 -5.96 3.55
C SER A 9 14.39 -5.77 2.04
N HIS A 10 14.10 -4.56 1.58
CA HIS A 10 13.94 -4.23 0.17
C HIS A 10 15.13 -3.43 -0.35
N ASN A 11 15.43 -3.60 -1.63
CA ASN A 11 16.37 -2.75 -2.35
C ASN A 11 15.75 -2.19 -3.63
N GLY A 12 16.32 -1.10 -4.14
CA GLY A 12 15.85 -0.49 -5.39
C GLY A 12 14.71 0.52 -5.23
N LYS A 13 13.64 0.37 -6.03
CA LYS A 13 12.60 1.40 -6.24
C LYS A 13 11.70 1.57 -5.01
N ILE A 14 11.32 2.83 -4.75
CA ILE A 14 10.45 3.20 -3.64
C ILE A 14 8.98 2.95 -4.02
N SER A 15 8.30 2.02 -3.34
CA SER A 15 6.85 1.85 -3.44
C SER A 15 6.10 2.59 -2.31
N GLY A 16 4.77 2.57 -2.35
CA GLY A 16 3.93 3.30 -1.39
C GLY A 16 4.25 3.00 0.06
N ALA A 17 4.57 1.75 0.39
CA ALA A 17 4.81 1.37 1.76
C ALA A 17 6.26 1.71 2.23
N GLN A 18 7.29 1.70 1.37
CA GLN A 18 8.62 2.26 1.71
C GLN A 18 8.57 3.77 1.95
N LYS A 19 7.68 4.52 1.27
CA LYS A 19 7.48 5.95 1.56
C LYS A 19 7.07 6.17 3.03
N VAL A 20 6.26 5.27 3.59
CA VAL A 20 5.84 5.38 5.00
C VAL A 20 7.01 5.12 5.94
N THR A 21 7.85 4.11 5.67
CA THR A 21 9.06 3.86 6.46
C THR A 21 10.01 5.03 6.46
N LEU A 22 10.19 5.66 5.30
CA LEU A 22 11.00 6.87 5.17
C LEU A 22 10.40 8.03 5.98
N ASN A 23 9.07 8.17 6.04
CA ASN A 23 8.41 9.14 6.92
C ASN A 23 8.67 8.83 8.40
N VAL A 24 8.61 7.56 8.81
CA VAL A 24 8.98 7.16 10.18
C VAL A 24 10.45 7.52 10.48
N ALA A 25 11.37 7.19 9.59
CA ALA A 25 12.80 7.51 9.75
C ALA A 25 13.03 9.02 9.82
N LYS A 26 12.41 9.80 8.92
CA LYS A 26 12.43 11.28 8.94
C LYS A 26 11.97 11.81 10.30
N LEU A 27 10.79 11.41 10.75
CA LEU A 27 10.18 11.93 11.97
C LEU A 27 10.97 11.56 13.24
N LEU A 28 11.53 10.34 13.31
CA LEU A 28 12.38 9.96 14.45
C LEU A 28 13.71 10.70 14.45
N SER A 29 14.30 10.93 13.26
CA SER A 29 15.49 11.76 13.11
C SER A 29 15.24 13.21 13.56
N GLU A 30 14.11 13.80 13.16
CA GLU A 30 13.66 15.13 13.60
C GLU A 30 13.44 15.22 15.12
N ARG A 31 13.04 14.12 15.76
CA ARG A 31 12.94 14.02 17.23
C ARG A 31 14.30 14.00 17.93
N GLY A 32 15.38 13.79 17.16
CA GLY A 32 16.75 13.61 17.67
C GLY A 32 17.11 12.16 17.98
N ASP A 33 16.35 11.17 17.50
CA ASP A 33 16.76 9.77 17.65
C ASP A 33 17.95 9.42 16.74
N ASP A 34 18.81 8.53 17.24
CA ASP A 34 20.00 8.09 16.54
C ASP A 34 19.68 6.84 15.71
N LEU A 35 19.53 7.06 14.40
CA LEU A 35 19.10 6.03 13.47
C LEU A 35 20.31 5.43 12.74
N THR A 36 20.38 4.10 12.74
CA THR A 36 21.25 3.34 11.84
C THR A 36 20.43 2.37 11.01
N VAL A 37 20.72 2.27 9.71
CA VAL A 37 20.00 1.39 8.79
C VAL A 37 20.91 0.26 8.32
N MET A 38 20.48 -0.98 8.55
CA MET A 38 21.02 -2.18 7.90
C MET A 38 20.29 -2.36 6.57
N TYR A 39 21.01 -2.20 5.47
CA TYR A 39 20.42 -2.07 4.14
C TYR A 39 20.89 -3.19 3.20
N PRO A 40 19.99 -3.87 2.47
CA PRO A 40 20.38 -4.91 1.54
C PRO A 40 20.88 -4.28 0.24
N GLY A 41 22.10 -4.59 -0.19
CA GLY A 41 22.63 -4.11 -1.47
C GLY A 41 23.68 -3.01 -1.36
N SER A 42 23.56 -1.95 -2.16
CA SER A 42 24.60 -0.92 -2.31
C SER A 42 24.14 0.46 -1.84
N TYR A 43 25.10 1.32 -1.47
CA TYR A 43 24.84 2.69 -1.00
C TYR A 43 24.36 3.67 -2.08
N LEU A 44 24.14 3.19 -3.32
CA LEU A 44 23.91 4.00 -4.51
C LEU A 44 22.48 3.92 -5.04
N ASP A 45 21.62 3.09 -4.48
CA ASP A 45 20.23 3.05 -4.91
C ASP A 45 19.36 4.16 -4.26
N GLU A 46 18.20 4.42 -4.87
CA GLU A 46 17.32 5.53 -4.52
C GLU A 46 16.89 5.49 -3.04
N LEU A 47 16.54 4.29 -2.55
CA LEU A 47 16.08 4.09 -1.18
C LEU A 47 17.21 4.31 -0.16
N ALA A 48 18.43 3.78 -0.41
CA ALA A 48 19.58 4.02 0.44
C ALA A 48 19.93 5.52 0.52
N LEU A 49 19.87 6.24 -0.60
CA LEU A 49 20.12 7.68 -0.63
C LEU A 49 19.11 8.47 0.20
N LYS A 50 17.82 8.09 0.18
CA LYS A 50 16.80 8.68 1.04
C LYS A 50 17.08 8.42 2.52
N TYR A 51 17.48 7.20 2.88
CA TYR A 51 17.86 6.91 4.26
C TYR A 51 19.07 7.73 4.72
N LYS A 52 20.03 8.08 3.85
CA LYS A 52 21.20 8.91 4.24
C LYS A 52 20.79 10.30 4.72
N SER A 53 19.66 10.81 4.26
CA SER A 53 19.13 12.11 4.72
C SER A 53 18.63 12.08 6.16
N TYR A 54 18.35 10.90 6.73
CA TYR A 54 17.73 10.76 8.06
C TYR A 54 18.56 9.94 9.05
N ALA A 55 19.35 8.98 8.55
CA ALA A 55 20.16 8.08 9.36
C ALA A 55 21.59 8.56 9.52
N LYS A 56 22.13 8.46 10.73
CA LYS A 56 23.54 8.78 11.01
C LYS A 56 24.50 7.81 10.33
N ALA A 57 24.06 6.57 10.15
CA ALA A 57 24.83 5.54 9.48
C ALA A 57 23.94 4.61 8.66
N ILE A 58 24.46 4.18 7.52
CA ILE A 58 23.94 3.05 6.76
C ILE A 58 25.03 1.99 6.73
N LYS A 59 24.64 0.73 6.92
CA LYS A 59 25.51 -0.44 6.80
C LYS A 59 24.89 -1.41 5.81
N CYS A 60 25.58 -1.60 4.70
CA CYS A 60 25.12 -2.53 3.68
C CYS A 60 25.43 -3.98 4.07
N TYR A 61 24.51 -4.88 3.75
CA TYR A 61 24.75 -6.32 3.80
C TYR A 61 24.32 -6.97 2.47
N LYS A 62 24.91 -8.13 2.17
CA LYS A 62 24.54 -8.91 0.99
C LYS A 62 23.38 -9.84 1.35
N MET A 63 22.19 -9.57 0.82
CA MET A 63 21.07 -10.48 0.95
C MET A 63 21.39 -11.81 0.24
N PRO A 64 21.08 -12.97 0.83
CA PRO A 64 21.23 -14.25 0.14
C PRO A 64 20.36 -14.29 -1.13
N SER A 65 20.89 -14.89 -2.20
CA SER A 65 20.19 -15.01 -3.48
C SER A 65 18.87 -15.79 -3.34
N SER A 66 18.78 -16.74 -2.41
CA SER A 66 17.55 -17.50 -2.13
C SER A 66 16.41 -16.66 -1.53
N LEU A 67 16.70 -15.47 -1.00
CA LEU A 67 15.72 -14.53 -0.43
C LEU A 67 15.50 -13.31 -1.35
N GLY A 68 16.20 -13.27 -2.50
CA GLY A 68 16.01 -12.29 -3.56
C GLY A 68 15.06 -12.80 -4.66
N SER A 69 14.85 -11.99 -5.69
CA SER A 69 13.90 -12.24 -6.77
C SER A 69 14.44 -13.12 -7.92
N GLY A 70 15.49 -13.94 -7.71
CA GLY A 70 16.03 -14.73 -8.81
C GLY A 70 16.94 -15.90 -8.41
N GLY A 71 16.80 -16.99 -9.17
CA GLY A 71 17.89 -17.92 -9.42
C GLY A 71 17.73 -19.34 -8.87
N PHE A 72 16.69 -20.06 -9.30
CA PHE A 72 16.70 -21.54 -9.26
C PHE A 72 16.45 -22.18 -10.63
N ASP A 73 16.04 -21.39 -11.63
CA ASP A 73 15.81 -21.88 -12.98
C ASP A 73 17.15 -22.19 -13.67
N GLY A 74 17.24 -23.39 -14.27
CA GLY A 74 18.45 -23.86 -14.94
C GLY A 74 19.54 -24.45 -14.04
N LEU A 75 19.36 -24.48 -12.71
CA LEU A 75 20.33 -25.10 -11.79
C LEU A 75 20.04 -26.60 -11.58
N ASN A 76 21.09 -27.42 -11.52
CA ASN A 76 20.97 -28.84 -11.16
C ASN A 76 20.76 -29.01 -9.64
N VAL A 77 20.25 -30.18 -9.21
CA VAL A 77 19.90 -30.44 -7.79
C VAL A 77 21.04 -30.12 -6.82
N LEU A 78 22.28 -30.51 -7.13
CA LEU A 78 23.46 -30.19 -6.30
C LEU A 78 23.73 -28.69 -6.21
N GLN A 79 23.57 -27.95 -7.31
CA GLN A 79 23.73 -26.49 -7.31
C GLN A 79 22.62 -25.81 -6.50
N LYS A 80 21.37 -26.31 -6.57
CA LYS A 80 20.27 -25.82 -5.71
C LYS A 80 20.59 -26.04 -4.23
N ILE A 81 21.06 -27.23 -3.86
CA ILE A 81 21.48 -27.54 -2.47
C ILE A 81 22.62 -26.62 -2.04
N GLN A 82 23.62 -26.43 -2.89
CA GLN A 82 24.76 -25.54 -2.60
C GLN A 82 24.29 -24.09 -2.39
N VAL A 83 23.38 -23.57 -3.23
CA VAL A 83 22.80 -22.23 -3.07
C VAL A 83 22.05 -22.11 -1.74
N ILE A 84 21.30 -23.14 -1.34
CA ILE A 84 20.58 -23.16 -0.05
C ILE A 84 21.58 -23.14 1.12
N ILE A 85 22.60 -24.00 1.11
CA ILE A 85 23.61 -24.06 2.17
C ILE A 85 24.37 -22.73 2.29
N VAL A 86 24.84 -22.19 1.16
CA VAL A 86 25.55 -20.90 1.14
C VAL A 86 24.64 -19.78 1.64
N SER A 87 23.37 -19.80 1.27
CA SER A 87 22.39 -18.80 1.72
C SER A 87 22.15 -18.91 3.23
N PHE A 88 22.04 -20.13 3.75
CA PHE A 88 21.91 -20.39 5.18
C PHE A 88 23.13 -19.89 5.98
N LEU A 89 24.35 -20.18 5.51
CA LEU A 89 25.59 -19.69 6.14
C LEU A 89 25.68 -18.16 6.11
N LYS A 90 25.32 -17.52 4.99
CA LYS A 90 25.24 -16.06 4.88
C LYS A 90 24.24 -15.47 5.87
N MET A 91 23.09 -16.12 6.07
CA MET A 91 22.09 -15.71 7.05
C MET A 91 22.61 -15.82 8.49
N ILE A 92 23.28 -16.92 8.83
CA ILE A 92 23.92 -17.09 10.13
C ILE A 92 24.93 -15.95 10.38
N PHE A 93 25.81 -15.70 9.42
CA PHE A 93 26.80 -14.63 9.53
C PHE A 93 26.13 -13.24 9.67
N PHE A 94 25.08 -12.98 8.90
CA PHE A 94 24.27 -11.76 9.04
C PHE A 94 23.73 -11.63 10.46
N TYR A 95 23.08 -12.67 11.00
CA TYR A 95 22.52 -12.61 12.35
C TYR A 95 23.58 -12.36 13.40
N PHE A 96 24.73 -13.05 13.36
CA PHE A 96 25.81 -12.83 14.31
C PHE A 96 26.43 -11.44 14.19
N SER A 97 26.78 -11.01 12.97
CA SER A 97 27.43 -9.71 12.73
C SER A 97 26.53 -8.52 13.13
N VAL A 98 25.26 -8.55 12.74
CA VAL A 98 24.30 -7.49 13.08
C VAL A 98 23.96 -7.53 14.57
N SER A 99 23.87 -8.71 15.19
CA SER A 99 23.65 -8.82 16.64
C SER A 99 24.81 -8.27 17.45
N TRP A 100 26.05 -8.59 17.04
CA TRP A 100 27.26 -8.04 17.67
C TRP A 100 27.31 -6.52 17.50
N TYR A 101 27.04 -6.01 16.29
CA TYR A 101 26.97 -4.58 16.02
C TYR A 101 25.88 -3.89 16.86
N SER A 102 24.71 -4.52 16.97
CA SER A 102 23.58 -4.04 17.78
C SER A 102 23.98 -3.87 19.26
N ARG A 103 24.64 -4.89 19.83
CA ARG A 103 25.15 -4.84 21.22
C ARG A 103 26.26 -3.79 21.39
N LYS A 104 27.25 -3.77 20.48
CA LYS A 104 28.41 -2.86 20.55
C LYS A 104 27.99 -1.39 20.55
N ASN A 105 27.02 -1.02 19.71
CA ASN A 105 26.54 0.36 19.59
C ASN A 105 25.43 0.72 20.60
N LYS A 106 25.00 -0.24 21.43
CA LYS A 106 23.99 -0.08 22.47
C LYS A 106 22.65 0.45 21.92
N PHE A 107 22.14 -0.14 20.83
CA PHE A 107 20.80 0.19 20.34
C PHE A 107 19.73 -0.12 21.39
N ASP A 108 18.67 0.66 21.45
CA ASP A 108 17.53 0.45 22.34
C ASP A 108 16.51 -0.51 21.71
N TYR A 109 16.23 -0.29 20.42
CA TYR A 109 15.22 -1.01 19.66
C TYR A 109 15.73 -1.41 18.28
N ILE A 110 15.13 -2.46 17.75
CA ILE A 110 15.26 -2.84 16.33
C ILE A 110 13.92 -2.53 15.66
N TYR A 111 13.98 -1.78 14.57
CA TYR A 111 12.81 -1.44 13.77
C TYR A 111 12.73 -2.35 12.54
N ALA A 112 11.58 -3.00 12.35
CA ALA A 112 11.30 -3.88 11.22
C ALA A 112 10.01 -3.42 10.53
N TYR A 113 10.02 -3.36 9.21
CA TYR A 113 8.97 -2.70 8.43
C TYR A 113 7.91 -3.64 7.82
N ASP A 114 8.23 -4.89 7.58
CA ASP A 114 7.29 -5.85 6.99
C ASP A 114 7.60 -7.27 7.52
N PRO A 115 6.84 -8.31 7.13
CA PRO A 115 7.14 -9.67 7.55
C PRO A 115 8.55 -10.16 7.16
N ARG A 116 9.11 -9.68 6.04
CA ARG A 116 10.47 -10.05 5.60
C ARG A 116 11.54 -9.40 6.47
N GLY A 117 11.43 -8.11 6.73
CA GLY A 117 12.27 -7.38 7.67
C GLY A 117 12.15 -7.92 9.08
N LEU A 118 10.97 -8.37 9.51
CA LEU A 118 10.79 -9.05 10.79
C LEU A 118 11.55 -10.38 10.84
N PHE A 119 11.51 -11.18 9.77
CA PHE A 119 12.29 -12.43 9.69
C PHE A 119 13.78 -12.16 9.89
N LEU A 120 14.30 -11.06 9.33
CA LEU A 120 15.69 -10.63 9.55
C LEU A 120 15.92 -10.09 10.97
N ALA A 121 14.97 -9.31 11.49
CA ALA A 121 15.10 -8.61 12.76
C ALA A 121 14.93 -9.50 13.99
N LEU A 122 14.10 -10.55 13.92
CA LEU A 122 13.75 -11.36 15.09
C LEU A 122 14.96 -12.11 15.67
N PRO A 123 15.76 -12.86 14.89
CA PRO A 123 16.97 -13.49 15.42
C PRO A 123 17.97 -12.46 15.93
N VAL A 124 18.11 -11.32 15.25
CA VAL A 124 18.98 -10.23 15.70
C VAL A 124 18.50 -9.68 17.04
N ALA A 125 17.20 -9.50 17.24
CA ALA A 125 16.62 -9.00 18.49
C ALA A 125 16.85 -9.98 19.64
N VAL A 126 16.61 -11.28 19.42
CA VAL A 126 16.84 -12.33 20.42
C VAL A 126 18.31 -12.39 20.81
N LEU A 127 19.21 -12.49 19.82
CA LEU A 127 20.64 -12.55 20.06
C LEU A 127 21.15 -11.25 20.70
N SER A 128 20.75 -10.08 20.22
CA SER A 128 21.20 -8.80 20.81
C SER A 128 20.49 -8.40 22.12
N LYS A 129 19.52 -9.19 22.59
CA LYS A 129 18.65 -8.90 23.74
C LYS A 129 17.93 -7.55 23.61
N LYS A 130 17.40 -7.28 22.42
CA LYS A 130 16.65 -6.05 22.09
C LYS A 130 15.18 -6.37 21.80
N LYS A 131 14.32 -5.37 21.94
CA LYS A 131 12.91 -5.48 21.56
C LYS A 131 12.68 -4.91 20.17
N ILE A 132 11.64 -5.41 19.51
CA ILE A 132 11.29 -5.02 18.14
C ILE A 132 10.18 -3.98 18.14
N ILE A 133 10.34 -2.92 17.36
CA ILE A 133 9.24 -2.09 16.89
C ILE A 133 8.90 -2.61 15.50
N TRP A 134 7.80 -3.34 15.40
CA TRP A 134 7.39 -3.96 14.15
C TRP A 134 6.28 -3.13 13.52
N HIS A 135 6.55 -2.54 12.36
CA HIS A 135 5.53 -1.93 11.53
C HIS A 135 5.03 -3.00 10.55
N LEU A 136 3.72 -3.16 10.41
CA LEU A 136 3.10 -4.10 9.49
C LEU A 136 2.16 -3.33 8.57
N HIS A 137 2.44 -3.29 7.27
CA HIS A 137 1.68 -2.50 6.29
C HIS A 137 0.55 -3.24 5.56
N GLY A 138 0.28 -4.50 5.94
CA GLY A 138 -0.72 -5.35 5.27
C GLY A 138 -1.24 -6.45 6.17
N LYS A 139 -2.09 -7.32 5.62
CA LYS A 139 -2.62 -8.47 6.35
C LYS A 139 -1.50 -9.46 6.70
N PHE A 140 -1.52 -9.96 7.94
CA PHE A 140 -0.62 -11.03 8.36
C PHE A 140 -1.20 -12.39 7.95
N LEU A 141 -0.45 -13.18 7.17
CA LEU A 141 -0.95 -14.41 6.54
C LEU A 141 -0.49 -15.71 7.22
N TYR A 142 0.31 -15.63 8.29
CA TYR A 142 0.91 -16.82 8.92
C TYR A 142 0.12 -17.34 10.14
N GLY A 143 -1.08 -16.83 10.38
CA GLY A 143 -1.98 -17.31 11.43
C GLY A 143 -1.65 -16.85 12.86
N ASP A 144 -2.63 -17.00 13.74
CA ASP A 144 -2.63 -16.41 15.09
C ASP A 144 -1.54 -16.95 16.01
N PHE A 145 -1.24 -18.24 15.92
CA PHE A 145 -0.21 -18.88 16.75
C PHE A 145 1.17 -18.25 16.50
N PHE A 146 1.55 -18.13 15.23
CA PHE A 146 2.81 -17.49 14.85
C PHE A 146 2.84 -16.01 15.23
N PHE A 147 1.73 -15.29 15.06
CA PHE A 147 1.63 -13.92 15.50
C PHE A 147 1.88 -13.77 17.01
N LYS A 148 1.28 -14.62 17.85
CA LYS A 148 1.47 -14.59 19.31
C LYS A 148 2.93 -14.79 19.70
N ILE A 149 3.64 -15.71 19.03
CA ILE A 149 5.08 -15.93 19.24
C ILE A 149 5.87 -14.68 18.89
N ILE A 150 5.64 -14.10 17.70
CA ILE A 150 6.34 -12.88 17.26
C ILE A 150 6.06 -11.72 18.21
N ASN A 151 4.80 -11.49 18.56
CA ASN A 151 4.35 -10.39 19.41
C ASN A 151 4.97 -10.44 20.82
N PHE A 152 5.42 -11.61 21.29
CA PHE A 152 6.19 -11.71 22.53
C PHE A 152 7.49 -10.87 22.48
N PHE A 153 8.22 -10.94 21.36
CA PHE A 153 9.49 -10.23 21.14
C PHE A 153 9.32 -8.75 20.75
N CYS A 154 8.12 -8.36 20.31
CA CYS A 154 7.80 -6.97 20.02
C CYS A 154 7.68 -6.14 21.30
N TYR A 155 8.26 -4.94 21.29
CA TYR A 155 7.88 -3.85 22.17
C TYR A 155 6.55 -3.25 21.72
N ARG A 156 6.41 -3.03 20.41
CA ARG A 156 5.20 -2.47 19.80
C ARG A 156 5.02 -3.03 18.39
N VAL A 157 3.76 -3.17 17.99
CA VAL A 157 3.32 -3.50 16.64
C VAL A 157 2.52 -2.31 16.11
N LEU A 158 2.98 -1.69 15.04
CA LEU A 158 2.36 -0.56 14.38
C LEU A 158 1.62 -1.07 13.14
N VAL A 159 0.36 -0.72 12.99
CA VAL A 159 -0.48 -1.12 11.85
C VAL A 159 -1.14 0.10 11.22
N PRO A 160 -1.42 0.11 9.90
CA PRO A 160 -1.89 1.31 9.22
C PRO A 160 -3.35 1.64 9.49
N SER A 161 -4.13 0.72 10.06
CA SER A 161 -5.58 0.88 10.20
C SER A 161 -6.14 0.02 11.34
N HIS A 162 -7.31 0.40 11.86
CA HIS A 162 -8.07 -0.40 12.81
C HIS A 162 -8.52 -1.73 12.21
N ALA A 163 -8.87 -1.77 10.93
CA ALA A 163 -9.23 -3.01 10.25
C ALA A 163 -8.09 -4.06 10.29
N ILE A 164 -6.84 -3.63 10.11
CA ILE A 164 -5.68 -4.54 10.26
C ILE A 164 -5.46 -4.90 11.73
N LYS A 165 -5.66 -3.97 12.66
CA LYS A 165 -5.55 -4.26 14.10
C LYS A 165 -6.55 -5.33 14.55
N GLU A 166 -7.80 -5.24 14.10
CA GLU A 166 -8.89 -6.15 14.46
C GLU A 166 -8.73 -7.53 13.82
N ALA A 167 -8.06 -7.61 12.67
CA ALA A 167 -7.70 -8.88 12.04
C ALA A 167 -6.56 -9.64 12.73
N LEU A 168 -5.95 -9.06 13.78
CA LEU A 168 -4.85 -9.67 14.53
C LEU A 168 -5.31 -10.13 15.92
N PRO A 169 -4.63 -11.12 16.53
CA PRO A 169 -4.86 -11.49 17.91
C PRO A 169 -4.75 -10.29 18.86
N ASN A 170 -5.73 -10.17 19.76
CA ASN A 170 -5.81 -9.05 20.70
C ASN A 170 -4.51 -8.91 21.52
N SER A 171 -3.93 -7.72 21.51
CA SER A 171 -2.69 -7.40 22.22
C SER A 171 -2.60 -5.90 22.46
N LYS A 172 -2.27 -5.50 23.69
CA LYS A 172 -2.02 -4.10 24.07
C LYS A 172 -0.82 -3.48 23.36
N LYS A 173 0.03 -4.31 22.75
CA LYS A 173 1.20 -3.87 21.96
C LYS A 173 0.83 -3.42 20.54
N ILE A 174 -0.40 -3.67 20.07
CA ILE A 174 -0.83 -3.33 18.71
C ILE A 174 -1.48 -1.94 18.72
N ASN A 175 -0.86 -1.02 18.00
CA ASN A 175 -1.30 0.36 17.88
C ASN A 175 -1.46 0.74 16.41
N VAL A 176 -2.52 1.50 16.12
CA VAL A 176 -2.71 2.08 14.80
C VAL A 176 -1.79 3.29 14.69
N LEU A 177 -1.00 3.32 13.61
CA LEU A 177 -0.22 4.47 13.17
C LEU A 177 -0.63 4.75 11.73
N TYR A 178 -1.43 5.79 11.52
CA TYR A 178 -1.86 6.15 10.18
C TYR A 178 -0.67 6.64 9.33
N ASN A 179 -0.70 6.31 8.04
CA ASN A 179 0.28 6.81 7.08
C ASN A 179 0.14 8.35 6.99
N GLY A 180 1.26 9.06 7.17
CA GLY A 180 1.32 10.52 7.08
C GLY A 180 1.60 10.98 5.65
N PHE A 181 0.83 11.97 5.19
CA PHE A 181 0.93 12.58 3.87
C PHE A 181 1.29 14.07 3.98
N GLU A 182 2.07 14.54 3.03
CA GLU A 182 2.27 15.97 2.77
C GLU A 182 1.24 16.37 1.71
N PHE A 183 0.15 17.01 2.14
CA PHE A 183 -0.88 17.50 1.25
C PHE A 183 -0.46 18.83 0.65
N ARG A 184 -0.46 18.93 -0.68
CA ARG A 184 -0.32 20.21 -1.36
C ARG A 184 -1.67 20.89 -1.39
N GLU A 185 -1.72 22.16 -1.02
CA GLU A 185 -2.89 22.98 -1.31
C GLU A 185 -3.00 23.12 -2.82
N MET A 186 -4.11 22.65 -3.36
CA MET A 186 -4.49 22.92 -4.73
C MET A 186 -5.77 23.72 -4.69
N GLY A 187 -5.74 24.89 -5.32
CA GLY A 187 -6.91 25.75 -5.43
C GLY A 187 -8.12 24.98 -5.94
N ASN A 188 -9.29 25.28 -5.37
CA ASN A 188 -10.54 24.64 -5.73
C ASN A 188 -10.84 24.88 -7.21
N VAL A 189 -11.13 23.82 -7.96
CA VAL A 189 -11.85 23.97 -9.24
C VAL A 189 -13.32 24.04 -8.88
N PRO A 190 -14.03 25.12 -9.22
CA PRO A 190 -15.47 25.15 -9.09
C PRO A 190 -16.04 23.98 -9.89
N TYR A 191 -16.81 23.11 -9.21
CA TYR A 191 -17.58 22.09 -9.92
C TYR A 191 -18.53 22.80 -10.88
N LYS A 192 -18.40 22.50 -12.17
CA LYS A 192 -19.37 22.93 -13.18
C LYS A 192 -20.32 21.78 -13.43
N ASN A 193 -21.59 21.98 -13.10
CA ASN A 193 -22.62 21.01 -13.43
C ASN A 193 -22.63 20.84 -14.96
N SER A 194 -22.22 19.66 -15.40
CA SER A 194 -22.01 19.32 -16.80
C SER A 194 -22.89 18.12 -17.15
N ASN A 195 -23.30 18.03 -18.42
CA ASN A 195 -23.94 16.81 -18.89
C ASN A 195 -22.96 15.62 -18.94
N VAL A 196 -21.66 15.87 -18.78
CA VAL A 196 -20.60 14.85 -18.71
C VAL A 196 -20.35 14.45 -17.26
N LEU A 197 -20.44 13.14 -16.97
CA LEU A 197 -20.02 12.54 -15.70
C LEU A 197 -18.57 12.06 -15.81
N LYS A 198 -17.67 12.59 -14.97
CA LYS A 198 -16.25 12.21 -14.98
C LYS A 198 -15.93 11.22 -13.86
N ILE A 199 -15.72 9.97 -14.23
CA ILE A 199 -15.34 8.88 -13.31
C ILE A 199 -13.84 8.69 -13.37
N LEU A 200 -13.21 8.59 -12.20
CA LEU A 200 -11.79 8.31 -12.05
C LEU A 200 -11.57 6.96 -11.36
N PHE A 201 -10.68 6.16 -11.92
CA PHE A 201 -10.04 5.05 -11.23
C PHE A 201 -8.53 5.31 -11.15
N VAL A 202 -7.93 4.97 -10.00
CA VAL A 202 -6.48 5.07 -9.80
C VAL A 202 -5.96 3.82 -9.12
N GLY A 203 -5.01 3.13 -9.75
CA GLY A 203 -4.36 1.95 -9.17
C GLY A 203 -3.68 1.05 -10.19
N VAL A 204 -2.86 0.11 -9.70
CA VAL A 204 -2.28 -0.94 -10.55
C VAL A 204 -3.39 -1.79 -11.16
N PHE A 205 -3.26 -2.17 -12.43
CA PHE A 205 -4.26 -3.00 -13.10
C PHE A 205 -4.03 -4.48 -12.82
N THR A 206 -4.63 -4.96 -11.73
CA THR A 206 -4.73 -6.38 -11.41
C THR A 206 -6.20 -6.80 -11.27
N PRO A 207 -6.53 -8.11 -11.43
CA PRO A 207 -7.91 -8.58 -11.38
C PRO A 207 -8.68 -8.12 -10.13
N GLN A 208 -8.09 -8.28 -8.95
CA GLN A 208 -8.69 -7.89 -7.67
C GLN A 208 -8.98 -6.39 -7.55
N LYS A 209 -8.45 -5.54 -8.43
CA LYS A 209 -8.74 -4.09 -8.43
C LYS A 209 -10.04 -3.75 -9.15
N GLY A 210 -10.71 -4.72 -9.78
CA GLY A 210 -12.09 -4.59 -10.26
C GLY A 210 -12.27 -3.74 -11.52
N VAL A 211 -11.20 -3.33 -12.21
CA VAL A 211 -11.29 -2.51 -13.44
C VAL A 211 -12.15 -3.19 -14.51
N HIS A 212 -12.01 -4.51 -14.66
CA HIS A 212 -12.81 -5.30 -15.60
C HIS A 212 -14.32 -5.26 -15.29
N LEU A 213 -14.71 -5.25 -14.01
CA LEU A 213 -16.12 -5.13 -13.61
C LEU A 213 -16.65 -3.72 -13.88
N LEU A 214 -15.82 -2.70 -13.64
CA LEU A 214 -16.17 -1.30 -13.94
C LEU A 214 -16.43 -1.11 -15.45
N LEU A 215 -15.57 -1.65 -16.31
CA LEU A 215 -15.74 -1.60 -17.76
C LEU A 215 -17.00 -2.36 -18.22
N GLU A 216 -17.25 -3.53 -17.65
CA GLU A 216 -18.43 -4.33 -17.97
C GLU A 216 -19.73 -3.68 -17.49
N ALA A 217 -19.73 -3.06 -16.32
CA ALA A 217 -20.88 -2.29 -15.87
C ALA A 217 -21.16 -1.09 -16.79
N LEU A 218 -20.11 -0.43 -17.28
CA LEU A 218 -20.26 0.66 -18.24
C LEU A 218 -20.77 0.18 -19.60
N SER A 219 -20.38 -1.01 -20.09
CA SER A 219 -20.92 -1.54 -21.34
C SER A 219 -22.42 -1.84 -21.26
N LEU A 220 -22.94 -2.11 -20.05
CA LEU A 220 -24.36 -2.34 -19.79
C LEU A 220 -25.16 -1.06 -19.49
N TYR A 221 -24.51 0.10 -19.42
CA TYR A 221 -25.16 1.37 -19.08
C TYR A 221 -26.12 1.82 -20.19
N LYS A 222 -27.42 1.98 -19.87
CA LYS A 222 -28.48 2.19 -20.86
C LYS A 222 -28.81 3.64 -21.17
N ASN A 223 -28.51 4.59 -20.27
CA ASN A 223 -28.91 5.98 -20.46
C ASN A 223 -27.97 6.73 -21.42
N LYS A 224 -28.28 6.66 -22.73
CA LYS A 224 -27.48 7.26 -23.79
C LYS A 224 -27.40 8.79 -23.77
N ASN A 225 -28.30 9.47 -23.05
CA ASN A 225 -28.32 10.94 -22.96
C ASN A 225 -27.25 11.50 -22.01
N LYS A 226 -26.71 10.66 -21.13
CA LYS A 226 -25.63 11.04 -20.21
C LYS A 226 -24.30 10.59 -20.81
N LYS A 227 -23.40 11.55 -21.03
CA LYS A 227 -22.02 11.25 -21.42
C LYS A 227 -21.21 10.86 -20.18
N ILE A 228 -20.45 9.78 -20.27
CA ILE A 228 -19.52 9.36 -19.21
C ILE A 228 -18.09 9.40 -19.75
N GLU A 229 -17.20 10.03 -18.98
CA GLU A 229 -15.76 10.03 -19.20
C GLU A 229 -15.11 9.22 -18.10
N LEU A 230 -14.58 8.04 -18.43
CA LEU A 230 -13.80 7.22 -17.51
C LEU A 230 -12.31 7.47 -17.73
N THR A 231 -11.61 7.92 -16.68
CA THR A 231 -10.15 8.00 -16.67
C THR A 231 -9.57 6.87 -15.83
N LEU A 232 -8.74 6.02 -16.45
CA LEU A 232 -8.05 4.89 -15.83
C LEU A 232 -6.58 5.23 -15.63
N VAL A 233 -6.21 5.70 -14.44
CA VAL A 233 -4.84 6.07 -14.10
C VAL A 233 -4.12 4.89 -13.45
N GLY A 234 -3.09 4.37 -14.11
CA GLY A 234 -2.39 3.18 -13.67
C GLY A 234 -1.89 2.34 -14.83
N ASP A 235 -1.23 1.23 -14.50
CA ASP A 235 -0.70 0.31 -15.49
C ASP A 235 -0.56 -1.10 -14.91
N ILE A 236 -0.24 -2.05 -15.77
CA ILE A 236 0.26 -3.38 -15.41
C ILE A 236 1.75 -3.27 -15.10
N LEU A 237 2.15 -3.69 -13.89
CA LEU A 237 3.54 -3.60 -13.43
C LEU A 237 4.30 -4.92 -13.50
N ASP A 238 3.60 -6.02 -13.82
CA ASP A 238 4.14 -7.37 -13.77
C ASP A 238 3.67 -8.14 -15.02
N ASP A 239 4.63 -8.75 -15.72
CA ASP A 239 4.44 -9.41 -17.00
C ASP A 239 3.45 -10.57 -16.92
N ASP A 240 3.27 -11.17 -15.72
CA ASP A 240 2.30 -12.23 -15.46
C ASP A 240 0.84 -11.76 -15.66
N TRP A 241 0.60 -10.45 -15.75
CA TRP A 241 -0.72 -9.85 -15.95
C TRP A 241 -0.98 -9.37 -17.38
N LYS A 242 -0.10 -9.62 -18.37
CA LYS A 242 -0.34 -9.20 -19.77
C LYS A 242 -1.70 -9.61 -20.33
N TRP A 243 -2.13 -10.85 -20.03
CA TRP A 243 -3.46 -11.34 -20.40
C TRP A 243 -4.61 -10.49 -19.84
N TYR A 244 -4.41 -9.83 -18.69
CA TYR A 244 -5.40 -8.96 -18.09
C TYR A 244 -5.49 -7.64 -18.84
N ALA A 245 -4.38 -7.10 -19.37
CA ALA A 245 -4.43 -5.94 -20.26
C ALA A 245 -5.24 -6.25 -21.52
N ASP A 246 -5.03 -7.43 -22.12
CA ASP A 246 -5.80 -7.87 -23.29
C ASP A 246 -7.29 -7.95 -22.96
N LEU A 247 -7.66 -8.54 -21.81
CA LEU A 247 -9.04 -8.58 -21.33
C LEU A 247 -9.64 -7.17 -21.16
N LEU A 248 -8.89 -6.23 -20.58
CA LEU A 248 -9.36 -4.85 -20.42
C LEU A 248 -9.56 -4.18 -21.79
N ASN A 249 -8.64 -4.36 -22.73
CA ASN A 249 -8.75 -3.82 -24.09
C ASN A 249 -9.98 -4.36 -24.82
N GLU A 250 -10.29 -5.65 -24.69
CA GLU A 250 -11.51 -6.23 -25.26
C GLU A 250 -12.77 -5.61 -24.64
N LYS A 251 -12.80 -5.43 -23.31
CA LYS A 251 -13.94 -4.78 -22.64
C LYS A 251 -14.12 -3.32 -23.06
N ILE A 252 -13.02 -2.59 -23.31
CA ILE A 252 -13.06 -1.21 -23.80
C ILE A 252 -13.74 -1.12 -25.17
N LYS A 253 -13.50 -2.08 -26.07
CA LYS A 253 -14.14 -2.13 -27.40
C LYS A 253 -15.66 -2.31 -27.35
N LEU A 254 -16.19 -2.84 -26.25
CA LEU A 254 -17.62 -3.12 -26.06
C LEU A 254 -18.39 -1.91 -25.48
N LEU A 255 -17.72 -0.79 -25.23
CA LEU A 255 -18.37 0.37 -24.62
C LEU A 255 -19.26 1.11 -25.63
N PRO A 256 -20.43 1.61 -25.19
CA PRO A 256 -21.30 2.41 -26.05
C PRO A 256 -20.71 3.80 -26.32
N GLU A 257 -21.15 4.43 -27.42
CA GLU A 257 -20.62 5.71 -27.92
C GLU A 257 -20.68 6.87 -26.92
N ASN A 258 -21.62 6.85 -25.97
CA ASN A 258 -21.74 7.88 -24.94
C ASN A 258 -20.70 7.73 -23.81
N ILE A 259 -19.85 6.70 -23.85
CA ILE A 259 -18.81 6.43 -22.86
C ILE A 259 -17.44 6.54 -23.54
N SER A 260 -16.63 7.48 -23.07
CA SER A 260 -15.26 7.68 -23.55
C SER A 260 -14.25 7.33 -22.47
N ILE A 261 -13.10 6.77 -22.88
CA ILE A 261 -12.03 6.34 -22.00
C ILE A 261 -10.75 7.15 -22.23
N CYS A 262 -10.06 7.45 -21.13
CA CYS A 262 -8.70 7.97 -21.12
C CYS A 262 -7.81 7.06 -20.25
N THR A 263 -6.74 6.53 -20.82
CA THR A 263 -5.74 5.67 -20.15
C THR A 263 -4.36 6.35 -20.20
N PRO A 264 -4.04 7.28 -19.29
CA PRO A 264 -2.74 7.96 -19.27
C PRO A 264 -1.55 7.05 -18.88
N GLY A 265 -1.80 5.79 -18.51
CA GLY A 265 -0.78 4.87 -18.03
C GLY A 265 -0.31 5.20 -16.61
N TRP A 266 0.90 4.74 -16.27
CA TRP A 266 1.51 5.03 -14.97
C TRP A 266 1.91 6.51 -14.84
N VAL A 267 1.35 7.19 -13.83
CA VAL A 267 1.68 8.59 -13.52
C VAL A 267 2.30 8.70 -12.13
N LYS A 268 3.31 9.58 -12.00
CA LYS A 268 3.99 9.83 -10.73
C LYS A 268 3.16 10.68 -9.76
N ASP A 269 2.38 11.62 -10.30
CA ASP A 269 1.53 12.55 -9.56
C ASP A 269 0.10 12.47 -10.09
N VAL A 270 -0.81 11.98 -9.27
CA VAL A 270 -2.23 11.78 -9.62
C VAL A 270 -3.08 13.02 -9.37
N SER A 271 -2.50 14.07 -8.79
CA SER A 271 -3.22 15.26 -8.31
C SER A 271 -4.05 15.93 -9.42
N LEU A 272 -3.52 16.02 -10.64
CA LEU A 272 -4.28 16.61 -11.76
C LEU A 272 -5.59 15.84 -12.03
N TYR A 273 -5.53 14.50 -12.02
CA TYR A 273 -6.69 13.65 -12.28
C TYR A 273 -7.70 13.71 -11.14
N LEU A 274 -7.22 13.65 -9.88
CA LEU A 274 -8.06 13.81 -8.70
C LEU A 274 -8.81 15.16 -8.71
N LYS A 275 -8.16 16.23 -9.20
CA LYS A 275 -8.74 17.57 -9.30
C LYS A 275 -9.84 17.66 -10.38
N LEU A 276 -9.72 16.90 -11.46
CA LEU A 276 -10.61 16.97 -12.63
C LEU A 276 -11.78 15.98 -12.60
N GLY A 277 -11.69 14.91 -11.81
CA GLY A 277 -12.76 13.92 -11.65
C GLY A 277 -13.98 14.48 -10.90
N ASP A 278 -15.15 13.90 -11.17
CA ASP A 278 -16.36 14.13 -10.37
C ASP A 278 -16.45 13.13 -9.22
N TYR A 279 -16.09 11.88 -9.50
CA TYR A 279 -16.07 10.78 -8.55
C TYR A 279 -14.82 9.93 -8.74
N LEU A 280 -14.24 9.46 -7.64
CA LEU A 280 -13.34 8.31 -7.68
C LEU A 280 -14.12 7.04 -7.37
N ILE A 281 -14.06 6.05 -8.25
CA ILE A 281 -14.60 4.70 -7.99
C ILE A 281 -13.45 3.77 -7.64
N PHE A 282 -13.59 3.07 -6.52
CA PHE A 282 -12.63 2.11 -5.99
C PHE A 282 -13.28 0.72 -5.87
N PRO A 283 -13.34 -0.05 -6.98
CA PRO A 283 -14.01 -1.35 -7.03
C PRO A 283 -13.10 -2.49 -6.56
N SER A 284 -12.08 -2.20 -5.74
CA SER A 284 -11.15 -3.22 -5.27
C SER A 284 -11.86 -4.26 -4.42
N GLN A 285 -11.52 -5.53 -4.60
CA GLN A 285 -12.13 -6.68 -3.97
C GLN A 285 -11.08 -7.45 -3.17
N HIS A 286 -11.51 -8.13 -2.10
CA HIS A 286 -10.65 -9.08 -1.38
C HIS A 286 -10.32 -10.31 -2.25
N SER A 287 -11.26 -10.74 -3.07
CA SER A 287 -11.03 -11.77 -4.07
C SER A 287 -11.94 -11.58 -5.27
N CYS A 288 -11.45 -11.93 -6.46
CA CYS A 288 -12.25 -12.00 -7.66
C CYS A 288 -12.02 -13.35 -8.35
N GLU A 289 -12.99 -13.78 -9.15
CA GLU A 289 -12.91 -15.01 -9.92
C GLU A 289 -13.11 -14.68 -11.40
N LEU A 290 -12.20 -15.14 -12.25
CA LEU A 290 -12.27 -14.93 -13.70
C LEU A 290 -12.11 -16.24 -14.44
N LEU A 291 -12.90 -16.41 -15.49
CA LEU A 291 -12.73 -17.49 -16.45
C LEU A 291 -11.63 -17.11 -17.43
N ILE A 292 -10.53 -17.86 -17.43
CA ILE A 292 -9.40 -17.68 -18.33
C ILE A 292 -9.19 -19.00 -19.06
N ASN A 293 -9.39 -19.00 -20.38
CA ASN A 293 -9.33 -20.20 -21.22
C ASN A 293 -10.25 -21.33 -20.69
N ASN A 294 -11.50 -20.98 -20.34
CA ASN A 294 -12.49 -21.88 -19.75
C ASN A 294 -12.09 -22.50 -18.40
N VAL A 295 -11.06 -21.98 -17.75
CA VAL A 295 -10.65 -22.39 -16.41
C VAL A 295 -10.92 -21.25 -15.44
N SER A 296 -11.68 -21.54 -14.40
CA SER A 296 -11.92 -20.57 -13.34
C SER A 296 -10.66 -20.36 -12.51
N ARG A 297 -10.23 -19.10 -12.38
CA ARG A 297 -9.08 -18.71 -11.56
C ARG A 297 -9.50 -17.67 -10.55
N LYS A 298 -9.12 -17.91 -9.29
CA LYS A 298 -9.38 -17.01 -8.18
C LYS A 298 -8.14 -16.17 -7.86
N PHE A 299 -8.33 -14.86 -7.82
CA PHE A 299 -7.32 -13.88 -7.48
C PHE A 299 -7.64 -13.28 -6.11
N TYR A 300 -6.60 -12.94 -5.36
CA TYR A 300 -6.73 -12.39 -4.02
C TYR A 300 -6.05 -11.03 -3.92
N GLY A 301 -6.70 -10.12 -3.22
CA GLY A 301 -6.23 -8.78 -2.90
C GLY A 301 -6.31 -8.51 -1.41
N SER A 302 -5.38 -7.70 -0.91
CA SER A 302 -5.51 -7.11 0.41
C SER A 302 -5.39 -5.61 0.28
N GLU A 303 -6.39 -4.90 0.78
CA GLU A 303 -6.26 -3.51 1.16
C GLU A 303 -5.90 -3.45 2.65
N ALA A 304 -5.17 -2.42 3.05
CA ALA A 304 -4.87 -2.14 4.45
C ALA A 304 -5.33 -0.74 4.81
N LEU A 305 -4.89 0.24 4.02
CA LEU A 305 -5.31 1.63 4.06
C LEU A 305 -5.09 2.22 2.66
N PRO A 306 -6.07 2.13 1.73
CA PRO A 306 -5.88 2.52 0.33
C PRO A 306 -5.62 4.02 0.22
N THR A 307 -4.36 4.38 -0.05
CA THR A 307 -3.86 5.76 0.04
C THR A 307 -4.54 6.70 -0.92
N VAL A 308 -4.95 6.20 -2.09
CA VAL A 308 -5.62 7.02 -3.11
C VAL A 308 -6.97 7.57 -2.66
N LEU A 309 -7.66 6.89 -1.73
CA LEU A 309 -8.91 7.40 -1.17
C LEU A 309 -8.64 8.59 -0.24
N ILE A 310 -7.51 8.56 0.47
CA ILE A 310 -7.04 9.67 1.32
C ILE A 310 -6.70 10.86 0.45
N GLU A 311 -5.93 10.64 -0.63
CA GLU A 311 -5.55 11.68 -1.59
C GLU A 311 -6.81 12.31 -2.24
N ALA A 312 -7.76 11.50 -2.68
CA ALA A 312 -9.03 11.97 -3.25
C ALA A 312 -9.82 12.84 -2.27
N GLN A 313 -10.07 12.36 -1.05
CA GLN A 313 -10.87 13.14 -0.10
C GLN A 313 -10.13 14.38 0.42
N ALA A 314 -8.81 14.34 0.56
CA ALA A 314 -8.00 15.53 0.85
C ALA A 314 -8.05 16.58 -0.26
N MET A 315 -8.44 16.17 -1.47
CA MET A 315 -8.65 17.00 -2.65
C MET A 315 -10.12 17.32 -2.95
N ASN A 316 -11.01 17.10 -1.98
CA ASN A 316 -12.44 17.40 -2.10
C ASN A 316 -13.15 16.57 -3.19
N LEU A 317 -12.60 15.41 -3.58
CA LEU A 317 -13.19 14.49 -4.53
C LEU A 317 -14.03 13.43 -3.79
N PRO A 318 -15.34 13.31 -4.07
CA PRO A 318 -16.14 12.24 -3.51
C PRO A 318 -15.64 10.86 -3.93
N VAL A 319 -15.62 9.94 -2.97
CA VAL A 319 -15.10 8.58 -3.16
C VAL A 319 -16.23 7.56 -3.02
N ILE A 320 -16.36 6.70 -4.01
CA ILE A 320 -17.26 5.56 -3.97
C ILE A 320 -16.40 4.31 -3.95
N ALA A 321 -16.47 3.54 -2.88
CA ALA A 321 -15.54 2.43 -2.66
C ALA A 321 -16.26 1.15 -2.25
N ASN A 322 -15.69 0.02 -2.65
CA ASN A 322 -16.11 -1.28 -2.14
C ASN A 322 -15.80 -1.40 -0.65
N ASP A 323 -16.60 -2.19 0.08
CA ASP A 323 -16.39 -2.45 1.50
C ASP A 323 -15.26 -3.45 1.76
N VAL A 324 -14.02 -2.96 1.71
CA VAL A 324 -12.80 -3.73 1.99
C VAL A 324 -12.02 -3.12 3.16
N PRO A 325 -11.11 -3.88 3.82
CA PRO A 325 -10.40 -3.42 5.02
C PRO A 325 -9.74 -2.04 4.85
N GLY A 326 -9.97 -1.17 5.84
CA GLY A 326 -9.42 0.19 5.90
C GLY A 326 -10.22 1.26 5.14
N VAL A 327 -11.15 0.88 4.24
CA VAL A 327 -11.93 1.85 3.46
C VAL A 327 -12.84 2.70 4.35
N ARG A 328 -13.57 2.08 5.28
CA ARG A 328 -14.49 2.77 6.20
C ARG A 328 -13.79 3.73 7.17
N GLU A 329 -12.48 3.60 7.35
CA GLU A 329 -11.69 4.54 8.15
C GLU A 329 -11.32 5.81 7.37
N ILE A 330 -11.40 5.76 6.05
CA ILE A 330 -11.08 6.87 5.16
C ILE A 330 -12.38 7.56 4.73
N VAL A 331 -13.32 6.83 4.14
CA VAL A 331 -14.50 7.40 3.47
C VAL A 331 -15.43 8.06 4.48
N GLN A 332 -15.43 9.39 4.51
CA GLN A 332 -16.35 10.19 5.30
C GLN A 332 -17.82 9.97 4.91
N VAL A 333 -18.73 10.00 5.90
CA VAL A 333 -20.18 9.76 5.76
C VAL A 333 -20.86 10.62 4.68
N ASN A 334 -20.39 11.85 4.46
CA ASN A 334 -20.91 12.77 3.43
C ASN A 334 -19.93 13.01 2.27
N GLY A 335 -18.72 12.44 2.35
CA GLY A 335 -17.66 12.63 1.35
C GLY A 335 -17.64 11.55 0.27
N GLY A 336 -18.72 10.79 0.13
CA GLY A 336 -18.81 9.60 -0.69
C GLY A 336 -19.66 8.52 -0.04
N PHE A 337 -19.53 7.28 -0.49
CA PHE A 337 -20.16 6.14 0.18
C PHE A 337 -19.37 4.85 -0.01
N VAL A 338 -19.55 3.94 0.95
CA VAL A 338 -18.99 2.57 0.92
C VAL A 338 -20.13 1.61 0.65
N GLY A 339 -20.02 0.85 -0.44
CA GLY A 339 -21.06 -0.08 -0.89
C GLY A 339 -20.48 -1.43 -1.31
N ASN A 340 -21.36 -2.35 -1.67
CA ASN A 340 -20.94 -3.58 -2.34
C ASN A 340 -20.56 -3.26 -3.80
N MET A 341 -19.44 -3.77 -4.28
CA MET A 341 -19.00 -3.72 -5.67
C MET A 341 -18.46 -5.09 -6.11
N ASN A 342 -19.05 -6.17 -5.59
CA ASN A 342 -18.58 -7.53 -5.82
C ASN A 342 -19.10 -8.12 -7.14
N SER A 343 -20.05 -7.47 -7.80
CA SER A 343 -20.62 -7.87 -9.09
C SER A 343 -20.71 -6.69 -10.06
N VAL A 344 -20.93 -7.01 -11.34
CA VAL A 344 -21.21 -6.03 -12.39
C VAL A 344 -22.48 -5.24 -12.10
N ASP A 345 -23.54 -5.93 -11.64
CA ASP A 345 -24.83 -5.31 -11.32
C ASP A 345 -24.72 -4.29 -10.17
N ASP A 346 -23.93 -4.62 -9.13
CA ASP A 346 -23.65 -3.71 -8.03
C ASP A 346 -23.00 -2.40 -8.53
N ILE A 347 -22.00 -2.52 -9.40
CA ILE A 347 -21.29 -1.36 -9.96
C ILE A 347 -22.19 -0.58 -10.93
N LEU A 348 -22.99 -1.26 -11.74
CA LEU A 348 -23.95 -0.62 -12.64
C LEU A 348 -24.97 0.21 -11.85
N PHE A 349 -25.54 -0.35 -10.77
CA PHE A 349 -26.44 0.38 -9.88
C PHE A 349 -25.79 1.66 -9.32
N ILE A 350 -24.52 1.56 -8.91
CA ILE A 350 -23.74 2.70 -8.43
C ILE A 350 -23.54 3.75 -9.52
N ILE A 351 -23.17 3.35 -10.74
CA ILE A 351 -23.00 4.26 -11.88
C ILE A 351 -24.32 4.97 -12.20
N GLU A 352 -25.44 4.23 -12.23
CA GLU A 352 -26.77 4.80 -12.48
C GLU A 352 -27.19 5.80 -11.40
N ARG A 353 -26.84 5.52 -10.14
CA ARG A 353 -27.08 6.43 -9.03
C ARG A 353 -26.30 7.74 -9.18
N ILE A 354 -24.99 7.67 -9.38
CA ILE A 354 -24.16 8.89 -9.49
C ILE A 354 -24.32 9.65 -10.80
N ALA A 355 -24.89 9.01 -11.83
CA ALA A 355 -25.31 9.70 -13.03
C ALA A 355 -26.52 10.62 -12.79
N LYS A 356 -27.35 10.31 -11.77
CA LYS A 356 -28.52 11.11 -11.35
C LYS A 356 -28.19 12.09 -10.22
N GLU A 357 -27.28 11.71 -9.34
CA GLU A 357 -26.84 12.52 -8.19
C GLU A 357 -25.60 13.36 -8.57
N PRO A 358 -25.71 14.68 -8.77
CA PRO A 358 -24.56 15.53 -9.07
C PRO A 358 -23.58 15.57 -7.89
N ARG A 359 -22.29 15.80 -8.20
CA ARG A 359 -21.18 15.80 -7.23
C ARG A 359 -21.44 16.68 -6.01
N ASN A 360 -22.14 17.79 -6.19
CA ASN A 360 -22.45 18.76 -5.13
C ASN A 360 -23.42 18.23 -4.06
N MET A 361 -24.04 17.06 -4.25
CA MET A 361 -24.77 16.37 -3.18
C MET A 361 -23.84 15.79 -2.13
N PHE A 362 -22.57 15.56 -2.48
CA PHE A 362 -21.54 15.11 -1.55
C PHE A 362 -20.80 16.31 -0.96
N THR A 363 -20.61 16.29 0.36
CA THR A 363 -19.85 17.28 1.11
C THR A 363 -18.62 16.62 1.69
N VAL A 364 -17.51 16.68 0.95
CA VAL A 364 -16.21 16.17 1.41
C VAL A 364 -15.56 17.20 2.33
N LYS A 365 -15.36 16.85 3.60
CA LYS A 365 -14.61 17.68 4.56
C LYS A 365 -13.12 17.45 4.37
N SER A 366 -12.55 17.97 3.28
CA SER A 366 -11.15 17.71 2.92
C SER A 366 -10.15 18.05 4.03
N GLU A 367 -10.42 19.10 4.82
CA GLU A 367 -9.62 19.48 5.99
C GLU A 367 -9.58 18.40 7.08
N GLU A 368 -10.67 17.66 7.29
CA GLU A 368 -10.71 16.57 8.25
C GLU A 368 -9.81 15.41 7.82
N THR A 369 -9.86 15.03 6.54
CA THR A 369 -8.95 14.04 5.95
C THR A 369 -7.50 14.50 6.05
N ARG A 370 -7.23 15.77 5.67
CA ARG A 370 -5.89 16.35 5.79
C ARG A 370 -5.39 16.34 7.23
N ARG A 371 -6.22 16.73 8.19
CA ARG A 371 -5.88 16.70 9.62
C ARG A 371 -5.59 15.26 10.08
N LYS A 372 -6.43 14.29 9.74
CA LYS A 372 -6.32 12.89 10.19
C LYS A 372 -5.09 12.18 9.64
N PHE A 373 -4.77 12.39 8.36
CA PHE A 373 -3.71 11.66 7.65
C PHE A 373 -2.49 12.54 7.33
N SER A 374 -2.35 13.70 7.94
CA SER A 374 -1.16 14.54 7.74
C SER A 374 0.11 13.91 8.31
N LEU A 375 1.25 14.30 7.76
CA LEU A 375 2.55 13.99 8.35
C LEU A 375 2.66 14.50 9.80
N ASP A 376 2.03 15.63 10.13
CA ASP A 376 1.95 16.15 11.50
C ASP A 376 1.14 15.24 12.45
N ALA A 377 -0.01 14.73 12.00
CA ALA A 377 -0.79 13.79 12.79
C ALA A 377 -0.02 12.47 13.02
N MET A 378 0.63 11.96 11.97
CA MET A 378 1.53 10.81 12.07
C MET A 378 2.66 11.08 13.08
N ARG A 379 3.28 12.27 13.05
CA ARG A 379 4.32 12.69 14.01
C ARG A 379 3.84 12.63 15.45
N LYS A 380 2.70 13.24 15.74
CA LYS A 380 2.10 13.24 17.08
C LYS A 380 1.84 11.81 17.57
N GLN A 381 1.25 10.95 16.73
CA GLN A 381 1.03 9.55 17.06
C GLN A 381 2.36 8.82 17.30
N LEU A 382 3.28 8.91 16.35
CA LEU A 382 4.57 8.21 16.39
C LEU A 382 5.35 8.53 17.65
N TYR A 383 5.38 9.80 18.07
CA TYR A 383 6.14 10.23 19.25
C TYR A 383 5.53 9.73 20.56
N CYS A 384 4.21 9.55 20.61
CA CYS A 384 3.56 8.85 21.73
C CYS A 384 3.77 7.34 21.67
N LEU A 385 3.92 6.78 20.46
CA LEU A 385 3.98 5.34 20.27
C LEU A 385 5.39 4.76 20.44
N ILE A 386 6.41 5.48 20.02
CA ILE A 386 7.81 5.08 20.17
C ILE A 386 8.41 5.91 21.31
N PRO A 387 9.00 5.30 22.35
CA PRO A 387 9.56 6.02 23.50
C PRO A 387 10.88 6.73 23.19
#